data_AF-A0A5R9IG78-F1
#
_entry.id   AF-A0A5R9IG78-F1
#
_cell.length_a   1.000
_cell.length_b   1.000
_cell.length_c   1.000
_cell.angle_alpha   90.00
_cell.angle_beta   90.00
_cell.angle_gamma   90.00
#
_symmetry.space_group_name_H-M   'P 1'
#
loop_
_entity.id
_entity.type
_entity.pdbx_description
1 polymer ?
#
loop_
_entity_poly.entity_id
_entity_poly.type
_entity_poly.pdbx_seq_one_letter_code
_entity_poly.pdbx_strand_id
1 'polypeptide(L)'
;MLQHLFALDADTNISLQQQIKQKLIEAINHGYFPAGSKMPSSRKLAEQLDVARNTVVFAYQQLTDEGYLISKERSGIYVNECPDSRFDQAEKIQPSGEQCHWSNRIKILNNNKSLPPYPDNWQEYPYPFIAGQFDLTLFPVNPWRECSRLTMNVNEIGTWASDSGSQDDLFLIEEIRTKVLPRRGIFAQPEEILITIGSQQGLYLLSELLLNEQTLLAMEEPGYSGMRKLAEHRDAAVDLVDVDNKGIMVEEINNHIDAVYTTPSHQVPTAVTLSQSRREQLIAKANEHDFIIIEDDYECEANFVSNPHPAIKSLDSQNRVIYLSSFSKVVAPGLRIGYMVASAEFIKAARNLRSLSIRHPPANNQRTMALFISLGYYDTVMRKINQTLQLRWQELREALNHYLPTAIVTSHSVGGSACWIKGPKHLNSQQFATQAAKKGILIESVTRYYGKENKPEHHFRLGVSSIEVDKIRSGVELLAQIFWKNHDTEVESLPQQAQFLSHDGLADFLANCEFIGRTVFGEPYRIKLSADGSMRGWEGHHNEKTDEGQWWLEGNTWYRQWKNWSYGEVLGFNIAVQGKQIFWLRNNKLVDSAFFTKKTPLAPSNPVLGLTKKQ
;
A
#
# COMPACT_ATOMS: atom_id res chain seq x y z
N MET A 1 5.61 -0.43 -51.99
CA MET A 1 6.38 0.66 -51.37
C MET A 1 5.66 1.26 -50.16
N LEU A 2 4.35 1.59 -50.23
CA LEU A 2 3.59 2.10 -49.06
C LEU A 2 3.26 1.06 -47.97
N GLN A 3 3.13 -0.23 -48.30
CA GLN A 3 2.82 -1.29 -47.31
C GLN A 3 3.86 -1.44 -46.19
N HIS A 4 5.12 -1.07 -46.41
CA HIS A 4 6.16 -1.13 -45.37
C HIS A 4 6.17 0.10 -44.44
N LEU A 5 5.47 1.18 -44.80
CA LEU A 5 5.41 2.43 -44.02
C LEU A 5 4.23 2.46 -43.01
N PHE A 6 3.23 1.60 -43.22
CA PHE A 6 1.97 1.61 -42.47
C PHE A 6 1.70 0.21 -41.89
N ALA A 7 2.54 -0.23 -40.96
CA ALA A 7 2.21 -1.39 -40.14
C ALA A 7 1.07 -1.00 -39.17
N LEU A 8 -0.11 -1.56 -39.40
CA LEU A 8 -1.28 -1.40 -38.55
C LEU A 8 -1.34 -2.58 -37.57
N ASP A 9 -1.62 -2.30 -36.30
CA ASP A 9 -1.67 -3.30 -35.25
C ASP A 9 -3.09 -3.40 -34.69
N ALA A 10 -3.75 -4.53 -34.95
CA ALA A 10 -5.12 -4.79 -34.52
C ALA A 10 -5.23 -5.07 -33.01
N ASP A 11 -4.13 -5.38 -32.32
CA ASP A 11 -4.10 -5.76 -30.90
C ASP A 11 -3.88 -4.56 -29.96
N THR A 12 -3.87 -3.32 -30.49
CA THR A 12 -3.72 -2.11 -29.68
C THR A 12 -5.07 -1.52 -29.25
N ASN A 13 -5.09 -0.85 -28.10
CA ASN A 13 -6.26 -0.11 -27.58
C ASN A 13 -6.62 1.15 -28.40
N ILE A 14 -5.96 1.39 -29.54
CA ILE A 14 -6.14 2.57 -30.39
C ILE A 14 -6.93 2.16 -31.63
N SER A 15 -7.99 2.90 -31.95
CA SER A 15 -8.81 2.61 -33.13
C SER A 15 -7.97 2.64 -34.41
N LEU A 16 -8.28 1.78 -35.38
CA LEU A 16 -7.60 1.77 -36.69
C LEU A 16 -7.60 3.15 -37.39
N GLN A 17 -8.64 3.96 -37.15
CA GLN A 17 -8.72 5.33 -37.65
C GLN A 17 -7.60 6.21 -37.10
N GLN A 18 -7.35 6.16 -35.79
CA GLN A 18 -6.30 6.92 -35.12
C GLN A 18 -4.91 6.42 -35.52
N GLN A 19 -4.72 5.10 -35.69
CA GLN A 19 -3.45 4.55 -36.16
C GLN A 19 -3.12 5.02 -37.58
N ILE A 20 -4.09 4.96 -38.50
CA ILE A 20 -3.92 5.45 -39.88
C ILE A 20 -3.59 6.95 -39.88
N LYS A 21 -4.32 7.73 -39.09
CA LYS A 21 -4.05 9.16 -38.93
C LYS A 21 -2.63 9.43 -38.42
N GLN A 22 -2.22 8.77 -37.33
CA GLN A 22 -0.89 8.95 -36.75
C GLN A 22 0.21 8.59 -37.77
N LYS A 23 0.07 7.46 -38.46
CA LYS A 23 1.04 7.02 -39.47
C LYS A 23 1.10 7.95 -40.68
N LEU A 24 -0.03 8.54 -41.07
CA LEU A 24 -0.06 9.53 -42.15
C LEU A 24 0.65 10.82 -41.73
N ILE A 25 0.47 11.28 -40.49
CA ILE A 25 1.20 12.43 -39.94
C ILE A 25 2.70 12.13 -39.87
N GLU A 26 3.11 10.95 -39.37
CA GLU A 26 4.51 10.51 -39.37
C GLU A 26 5.09 10.49 -40.79
N ALA A 27 4.36 9.95 -41.77
CA ALA A 27 4.81 9.88 -43.15
C ALA A 27 4.95 11.26 -43.83
N ILE A 28 4.04 12.20 -43.51
CA ILE A 28 4.13 13.59 -43.97
C ILE A 28 5.33 14.29 -43.31
N ASN A 29 5.51 14.14 -42.00
CA ASN A 29 6.60 14.77 -41.25
C ASN A 29 7.99 14.22 -41.63
N HIS A 30 8.11 12.94 -41.95
CA HIS A 30 9.37 12.35 -42.44
C HIS A 30 9.64 12.64 -43.93
N GLY A 31 8.79 13.43 -44.60
CA GLY A 31 8.98 13.82 -45.99
C GLY A 31 8.69 12.74 -47.02
N TYR A 32 8.09 11.61 -46.64
CA TYR A 32 7.67 10.57 -47.60
C TYR A 32 6.55 11.06 -48.53
N PHE A 33 5.74 12.02 -48.06
CA PHE A 33 4.80 12.78 -48.88
C PHE A 33 5.19 14.27 -48.85
N PRO A 34 5.91 14.77 -49.86
CA PRO A 34 6.30 16.18 -49.92
C PRO A 34 5.10 17.12 -49.90
N ALA A 35 5.29 18.35 -49.41
CA ALA A 35 4.27 19.39 -49.49
C ALA A 35 3.79 19.58 -50.94
N GLY A 36 2.48 19.75 -51.12
CA GLY A 36 1.85 19.84 -52.44
C GLY A 36 1.73 18.52 -53.21
N SER A 37 2.25 17.40 -52.68
CA SER A 37 2.08 16.08 -53.30
C SER A 37 0.64 15.58 -53.16
N LYS A 38 0.18 14.82 -54.16
CA LYS A 38 -1.15 14.24 -54.19
C LYS A 38 -1.20 12.95 -53.38
N MET A 39 -2.10 12.88 -52.41
CA MET A 39 -2.32 11.68 -51.62
C MET A 39 -3.01 10.59 -52.44
N PRO A 40 -2.78 9.29 -52.12
CA PRO A 40 -3.56 8.19 -52.70
C PRO A 40 -5.06 8.39 -52.46
N SER A 41 -5.90 7.93 -53.39
CA SER A 41 -7.35 7.98 -53.20
C SER A 41 -7.77 7.11 -52.01
N SER A 42 -8.88 7.46 -51.36
CA SER A 42 -9.37 6.69 -50.20
C SER A 42 -9.65 5.22 -50.52
N ARG A 43 -10.02 4.88 -51.77
CA ARG A 43 -10.14 3.49 -52.24
C ARG A 43 -8.79 2.80 -52.35
N LYS A 44 -7.83 3.46 -52.99
CA LYS A 44 -6.49 2.89 -53.20
C LYS A 44 -5.74 2.68 -51.88
N LEU A 45 -5.86 3.61 -50.94
CA LEU A 45 -5.23 3.47 -49.63
C LEU A 45 -5.93 2.39 -48.78
N ALA A 46 -7.26 2.27 -48.87
CA ALA A 46 -8.01 1.21 -48.20
C ALA A 46 -7.64 -0.19 -48.71
N GLU A 47 -7.52 -0.36 -50.03
CA GLU A 47 -7.05 -1.62 -50.65
C GLU A 47 -5.60 -1.95 -50.26
N GLN A 48 -4.73 -0.94 -50.16
CA GLN A 48 -3.31 -1.16 -49.81
C GLN A 48 -3.10 -1.56 -48.35
N LEU A 49 -3.93 -1.05 -47.45
CA LEU A 49 -3.88 -1.30 -46.00
C LEU A 49 -4.80 -2.43 -45.54
N ASP A 50 -5.57 -3.02 -46.46
CA ASP A 50 -6.60 -4.04 -46.17
C ASP A 50 -7.60 -3.62 -45.07
N VAL A 51 -8.11 -2.39 -45.19
CA VAL A 51 -9.07 -1.81 -44.23
C VAL A 51 -10.35 -1.33 -44.92
N ALA A 52 -11.43 -1.23 -44.15
CA ALA A 52 -12.67 -0.64 -44.63
C ALA A 52 -12.46 0.80 -45.12
N ARG A 53 -12.98 1.13 -46.31
CA ARG A 53 -12.85 2.45 -46.94
C ARG A 53 -13.25 3.61 -46.04
N ASN A 54 -14.31 3.43 -45.23
CA ASN A 54 -14.80 4.48 -44.33
C ASN A 54 -13.75 4.90 -43.30
N THR A 55 -12.93 3.97 -42.80
CA THR A 55 -11.84 4.23 -41.85
C THR A 55 -10.82 5.23 -42.41
N VAL A 56 -10.45 5.05 -43.69
CA VAL A 56 -9.52 5.96 -44.39
C VAL A 56 -10.17 7.31 -44.68
N VAL A 57 -11.45 7.32 -45.04
CA VAL A 57 -12.19 8.57 -45.28
C VAL A 57 -12.24 9.43 -44.01
N PHE A 58 -12.51 8.83 -42.85
CA PHE A 58 -12.51 9.55 -41.57
C PHE A 58 -11.11 10.10 -41.22
N ALA A 59 -10.05 9.31 -41.43
CA ALA A 59 -8.69 9.78 -41.19
C ALA A 59 -8.33 10.97 -42.09
N TYR A 60 -8.67 10.91 -43.38
CA TYR A 60 -8.45 12.03 -44.31
C TYR A 60 -9.28 13.27 -43.98
N GLN A 61 -10.52 13.10 -43.53
CA GLN A 61 -11.35 14.22 -43.09
C GLN A 61 -10.71 14.93 -41.90
N GLN A 62 -10.33 14.20 -40.86
CA GLN A 62 -9.64 14.77 -39.70
C GLN A 62 -8.34 15.48 -40.07
N LEU A 63 -7.52 14.89 -40.94
CA LEU A 63 -6.28 15.52 -41.40
C LEU A 63 -6.53 16.78 -42.25
N THR A 64 -7.66 16.86 -42.94
CA THR A 64 -8.07 18.06 -43.67
C THR A 64 -8.54 19.13 -42.69
N ASP A 65 -9.35 18.75 -41.70
CA ASP A 65 -9.86 19.66 -40.65
C ASP A 65 -8.72 20.25 -39.79
N GLU A 66 -7.68 19.45 -39.53
CA GLU A 66 -6.47 19.86 -38.80
C GLU A 66 -5.44 20.59 -39.68
N GLY A 67 -5.70 20.70 -40.99
CA GLY A 67 -4.85 21.46 -41.92
C GLY A 67 -3.58 20.75 -42.37
N TYR A 68 -3.43 19.44 -42.13
CA TYR A 68 -2.34 18.63 -42.72
C TYR A 68 -2.58 18.35 -44.21
N LEU A 69 -3.84 18.27 -44.62
CA LEU A 69 -4.25 18.02 -46.00
C LEU A 69 -5.17 19.14 -46.51
N ILE A 70 -5.14 19.39 -47.82
CA ILE A 70 -6.05 20.29 -48.52
C ILE A 70 -6.84 19.49 -49.54
N SER A 71 -8.17 19.60 -49.47
CA SER A 71 -9.06 19.09 -50.50
C SER A 71 -9.19 20.10 -51.64
N LYS A 72 -8.78 19.71 -52.86
CA LYS A 72 -9.00 20.51 -54.09
C LYS A 72 -10.14 19.89 -54.89
N GLU A 73 -11.18 20.70 -55.15
CA GLU A 73 -12.40 20.26 -55.83
C GLU A 73 -12.06 19.57 -57.17
N ARG A 74 -12.62 18.37 -57.39
CA ARG A 74 -12.42 17.51 -58.59
C ARG A 74 -10.98 17.09 -58.88
N SER A 75 -10.02 17.41 -58.01
CA SER A 75 -8.60 17.14 -58.23
C SER A 75 -8.05 16.09 -57.25
N GLY A 76 -8.50 16.09 -55.99
CA GLY A 76 -8.10 15.13 -54.97
C GLY A 76 -7.62 15.79 -53.69
N ILE A 77 -6.96 15.02 -52.83
CA ILE A 77 -6.42 15.48 -51.55
C ILE A 77 -4.90 15.66 -51.68
N TYR A 78 -4.39 16.79 -51.23
CA TYR A 78 -2.98 17.17 -51.34
C TYR A 78 -2.41 17.46 -49.96
N VAL A 79 -1.12 17.19 -49.75
CA VAL A 79 -0.43 17.57 -48.51
C VAL A 79 -0.30 19.08 -48.44
N ASN A 80 -0.73 19.68 -47.33
CA ASN A 80 -0.60 21.11 -47.10
C ASN A 80 0.88 21.50 -46.92
N GLU A 81 1.23 22.73 -47.30
CA GLU A 81 2.52 23.32 -46.92
C GLU A 81 2.48 23.62 -45.42
N CYS A 82 2.95 22.66 -44.61
CA CYS A 82 3.09 22.87 -43.17
C CYS A 82 4.25 23.86 -42.92
N PRO A 83 4.07 24.92 -42.09
CA PRO A 83 5.10 25.94 -41.89
C PRO A 83 6.43 25.49 -41.26
N ASP A 84 6.62 24.22 -40.86
CA ASP A 84 7.70 23.83 -39.94
C ASP A 84 8.62 22.66 -40.38
N SER A 85 8.64 22.24 -41.64
CA SER A 85 9.65 21.27 -42.13
C SER A 85 11.03 21.88 -42.45
N ARG A 86 11.35 23.06 -41.87
CA ARG A 86 12.68 23.69 -42.03
C ARG A 86 13.78 23.07 -41.17
N PHE A 87 13.45 22.11 -40.31
CA PHE A 87 14.43 21.40 -39.48
C PHE A 87 15.06 20.17 -40.16
N ASP A 88 14.50 19.69 -41.29
CA ASP A 88 14.98 18.47 -41.98
C ASP A 88 16.32 18.63 -42.72
N GLN A 89 16.86 19.85 -42.77
CA GLN A 89 18.20 20.12 -43.31
C GLN A 89 19.21 20.57 -42.25
N ALA A 90 18.91 20.41 -40.95
CA ALA A 90 19.97 20.45 -39.96
C ALA A 90 20.86 19.21 -40.19
N GLU A 91 22.02 19.39 -40.83
CA GLU A 91 23.07 18.36 -40.89
C GLU A 91 23.19 17.75 -39.49
N LYS A 92 23.06 16.42 -39.37
CA LYS A 92 23.30 15.73 -38.09
C LYS A 92 24.68 16.18 -37.60
N ILE A 93 24.70 17.07 -36.61
CA ILE A 93 25.93 17.57 -36.01
C ILE A 93 26.64 16.35 -35.47
N GLN A 94 27.68 15.89 -36.17
CA GLN A 94 28.54 14.86 -35.65
C GLN A 94 29.19 15.46 -34.40
N PRO A 95 29.10 14.81 -33.23
CA PRO A 95 29.70 15.34 -32.02
C PRO A 95 31.21 15.44 -32.25
N SER A 96 31.68 16.66 -32.50
CA SER A 96 33.09 16.99 -32.68
C SER A 96 33.57 17.65 -31.39
N GLY A 97 34.36 16.92 -30.62
CA GLY A 97 34.93 17.37 -29.34
C GLY A 97 34.74 16.39 -28.19
N GLU A 98 35.42 16.67 -27.07
CA GLU A 98 35.19 15.98 -25.80
C GLU A 98 33.73 16.17 -25.36
N GLN A 99 33.07 15.06 -25.03
CA GLN A 99 31.68 15.08 -24.61
C GLN A 99 31.53 15.76 -23.24
N CYS A 100 30.42 16.48 -23.04
CA CYS A 100 30.12 17.06 -21.74
C CYS A 100 29.93 15.96 -20.68
N HIS A 101 30.86 15.86 -19.74
CA HIS A 101 30.77 14.92 -18.61
C HIS A 101 29.92 15.51 -17.48
N TRP A 102 28.61 15.24 -17.49
CA TRP A 102 27.66 15.72 -16.47
C TRP A 102 27.99 15.28 -15.05
N SER A 103 28.68 14.14 -14.88
CA SER A 103 29.21 13.70 -13.59
C SER A 103 30.07 14.77 -12.90
N ASN A 104 30.74 15.63 -13.67
CA ASN A 104 31.63 16.67 -13.16
C ASN A 104 30.91 18.00 -12.92
N ARG A 105 29.63 18.10 -13.33
CA ARG A 105 28.83 19.33 -13.27
C ARG A 105 27.68 19.25 -12.27
N ILE A 106 27.19 18.04 -11.99
CA ILE A 106 26.16 17.81 -10.98
C ILE A 106 26.82 17.90 -9.60
N LYS A 107 26.53 18.99 -8.88
CA LYS A 107 27.10 19.24 -7.54
C LYS A 107 26.47 18.38 -6.45
N ILE A 108 25.23 17.94 -6.66
CA ILE A 108 24.48 17.11 -5.72
C ILE A 108 24.31 15.74 -6.36
N LEU A 109 25.27 14.85 -6.09
CA LEU A 109 25.18 13.44 -6.44
C LEU A 109 24.68 12.70 -5.21
N ASN A 110 23.36 12.57 -5.07
CA ASN A 110 22.78 11.70 -4.05
C ASN A 110 23.06 10.24 -4.42
N ASN A 111 24.22 9.71 -3.98
CA ASN A 111 24.61 8.31 -4.16
C ASN A 111 23.70 7.35 -3.36
N ASN A 112 22.92 7.86 -2.41
CA ASN A 112 21.92 7.09 -1.68
C ASN A 112 20.64 6.93 -2.53
N LYS A 113 20.69 6.08 -3.56
CA LYS A 113 19.49 5.66 -4.29
C LYS A 113 18.49 5.05 -3.30
N SER A 114 17.45 5.81 -2.98
CA SER A 114 16.29 5.30 -2.25
C SER A 114 15.41 4.49 -3.19
N LEU A 115 15.90 3.35 -3.66
CA LEU A 115 15.08 2.50 -4.50
C LEU A 115 13.81 2.08 -3.73
N PRO A 116 12.66 1.96 -4.40
CA PRO A 116 11.51 1.29 -3.81
C PRO A 116 11.94 -0.11 -3.33
N PRO A 117 11.30 -0.65 -2.27
CA PRO A 117 11.69 -1.95 -1.71
C PRO A 117 11.30 -3.15 -2.61
N TYR A 118 10.85 -2.89 -3.84
CA TYR A 118 10.34 -3.84 -4.80
C TYR A 118 10.82 -3.48 -6.22
N PRO A 119 10.88 -4.45 -7.15
CA PRO A 119 11.33 -4.21 -8.53
C PRO A 119 10.28 -3.42 -9.34
N ASP A 120 10.71 -2.79 -10.44
CA ASP A 120 9.84 -1.99 -11.31
C ASP A 120 8.71 -2.82 -11.95
N ASN A 121 8.93 -4.11 -12.16
CA ASN A 121 7.97 -5.06 -12.73
C ASN A 121 7.19 -5.85 -11.66
N TRP A 122 7.01 -5.28 -10.46
CA TRP A 122 6.35 -5.98 -9.35
C TRP A 122 4.94 -6.52 -9.69
N GLN A 123 4.24 -5.92 -10.65
CA GLN A 123 2.91 -6.36 -11.10
C GLN A 123 2.93 -7.72 -11.81
N GLU A 124 4.09 -8.14 -12.33
CA GLU A 124 4.26 -9.43 -12.99
C GLU A 124 4.37 -10.59 -11.98
N TYR A 125 4.57 -10.29 -10.70
CA TYR A 125 4.68 -11.30 -9.65
C TYR A 125 3.29 -11.80 -9.25
N PRO A 126 3.09 -13.13 -9.15
CA PRO A 126 1.78 -13.70 -8.79
C PRO A 126 1.34 -13.36 -7.37
N TYR A 127 2.28 -13.16 -6.43
CA TYR A 127 1.98 -12.89 -5.02
C TYR A 127 2.71 -11.63 -4.51
N PRO A 128 2.25 -10.42 -4.88
CA PRO A 128 2.91 -9.18 -4.49
C PRO A 128 2.44 -8.70 -3.10
N PHE A 129 3.03 -9.23 -2.02
CA PHE A 129 2.74 -8.78 -0.65
C PHE A 129 3.48 -7.47 -0.31
N ILE A 130 3.20 -6.41 -1.07
CA ILE A 130 3.81 -5.09 -0.93
C ILE A 130 2.75 -4.04 -0.56
N ALA A 131 3.16 -3.07 0.24
CA ALA A 131 2.30 -2.06 0.85
C ALA A 131 2.27 -0.76 0.04
N GLY A 132 1.18 -0.01 0.18
CA GLY A 132 0.98 1.28 -0.46
C GLY A 132 0.98 1.22 -1.99
N GLN A 133 0.74 0.05 -2.58
CA GLN A 133 0.58 -0.11 -4.03
C GLN A 133 -0.89 -0.07 -4.43
N PHE A 134 -1.11 0.33 -5.67
CA PHE A 134 -2.44 0.56 -6.22
C PHE A 134 -3.03 -0.70 -6.84
N ASP A 135 -4.32 -0.91 -6.57
CA ASP A 135 -5.13 -1.94 -7.21
C ASP A 135 -6.04 -1.31 -8.26
N LEU A 136 -5.81 -1.69 -9.53
CA LEU A 136 -6.59 -1.24 -10.69
C LEU A 136 -8.08 -1.55 -10.57
N THR A 137 -8.45 -2.66 -9.92
CA THR A 137 -9.86 -3.10 -9.79
C THR A 137 -10.66 -2.23 -8.80
N LEU A 138 -9.97 -1.48 -7.95
CA LEU A 138 -10.57 -0.57 -6.98
C LEU A 138 -10.75 0.85 -7.54
N PHE A 139 -10.12 1.17 -8.66
CA PHE A 139 -10.22 2.52 -9.24
C PHE A 139 -11.62 2.81 -9.78
N PRO A 140 -12.24 3.95 -9.41
CA PRO A 140 -13.55 4.35 -9.88
C PRO A 140 -13.48 4.95 -11.29
N VAL A 141 -13.16 4.14 -12.31
CA VAL A 141 -12.97 4.61 -13.70
C VAL A 141 -14.15 5.46 -14.19
N ASN A 142 -15.38 4.97 -14.04
CA ASN A 142 -16.56 5.65 -14.57
C ASN A 142 -16.87 6.96 -13.81
N PRO A 143 -16.95 6.97 -12.46
CA PRO A 143 -17.11 8.22 -11.71
C PRO A 143 -15.99 9.23 -11.96
N TRP A 144 -14.73 8.79 -12.04
CA TRP A 144 -13.61 9.69 -12.33
C TRP A 144 -13.71 10.29 -13.74
N ARG A 145 -14.08 9.47 -14.74
CA ARG A 145 -14.31 9.92 -16.12
C ARG A 145 -15.45 10.92 -16.20
N GLU A 146 -16.53 10.70 -15.45
CA GLU A 146 -17.65 11.64 -15.39
C GLU A 146 -17.21 12.99 -14.83
N CYS A 147 -16.52 13.01 -13.69
CA CYS A 147 -15.99 14.23 -13.08
C CYS A 147 -15.02 14.94 -14.04
N SER A 148 -14.13 14.19 -14.70
CA SER A 148 -13.18 14.72 -15.67
C SER A 148 -13.87 15.34 -16.89
N ARG A 149 -15.01 14.78 -17.33
CA ARG A 149 -15.81 15.37 -18.41
C ARG A 149 -16.49 16.67 -17.97
N LEU A 150 -16.98 16.73 -16.73
CA LEU A 150 -17.62 17.93 -16.19
C LEU A 150 -16.62 19.10 -16.10
N THR A 151 -15.35 18.85 -15.78
CA THR A 151 -14.32 19.90 -15.77
C THR A 151 -13.98 20.45 -17.16
N MET A 152 -14.30 19.72 -18.23
CA MET A 152 -14.06 20.15 -19.62
C MET A 152 -15.18 21.04 -20.18
N ASN A 153 -16.22 21.38 -19.40
CA ASN A 153 -17.20 22.37 -19.83
C ASN A 153 -16.58 23.76 -19.94
N VAL A 154 -16.97 24.55 -20.95
CA VAL A 154 -16.38 25.88 -21.25
C VAL A 154 -16.35 26.81 -20.02
N ASN A 155 -17.40 26.80 -19.20
CA ASN A 155 -17.47 27.60 -17.97
C ASN A 155 -16.46 27.15 -16.91
N GLU A 156 -16.25 25.84 -16.76
CA GLU A 156 -15.24 25.30 -15.83
C GLU A 156 -13.82 25.56 -16.34
N ILE A 157 -13.59 25.46 -17.65
CA ILE A 157 -12.30 25.80 -18.29
C ILE A 157 -11.89 27.22 -17.91
N GLY A 158 -12.81 28.19 -17.99
CA GLY A 158 -12.51 29.57 -17.58
C GLY A 158 -12.03 29.70 -16.13
N THR A 159 -12.41 28.76 -15.26
CA THR A 159 -12.02 28.75 -13.84
C THR A 159 -10.64 28.14 -13.64
N TRP A 160 -10.40 26.91 -14.11
CA TRP A 160 -9.13 26.21 -13.86
C TRP A 160 -8.02 26.52 -14.88
N ALA A 161 -8.35 27.04 -16.06
CA ALA A 161 -7.36 27.44 -17.07
C ALA A 161 -6.83 28.87 -16.84
N SER A 162 -7.48 29.65 -15.97
CA SER A 162 -6.98 30.95 -15.57
C SER A 162 -5.71 30.81 -14.71
N ASP A 163 -4.69 31.63 -14.97
CA ASP A 163 -3.49 31.70 -14.13
C ASP A 163 -3.85 32.42 -12.83
N SER A 164 -4.33 31.68 -11.83
CA SER A 164 -4.68 32.17 -10.49
C SER A 164 -3.45 32.43 -9.62
N GLY A 165 -2.25 32.50 -10.21
CA GLY A 165 -1.00 32.74 -9.51
C GLY A 165 -0.56 31.51 -8.72
N SER A 166 -0.57 31.60 -7.39
CA SER A 166 -0.19 30.48 -6.49
C SER A 166 -1.36 29.91 -5.70
N GLN A 167 -2.60 30.30 -6.03
CA GLN A 167 -3.79 29.85 -5.30
C GLN A 167 -4.18 28.43 -5.70
N ASP A 168 -4.73 27.69 -4.74
CA ASP A 168 -5.30 26.37 -4.96
C ASP A 168 -6.78 26.48 -5.33
N ASP A 169 -7.36 25.40 -5.81
CA ASP A 169 -8.78 25.38 -6.17
C ASP A 169 -9.65 25.49 -4.91
N LEU A 170 -10.37 26.61 -4.78
CA LEU A 170 -11.21 26.90 -3.61
C LEU A 170 -12.32 25.86 -3.41
N PHE A 171 -12.83 25.27 -4.49
CA PHE A 171 -13.87 24.26 -4.37
C PHE A 171 -13.31 22.97 -3.78
N LEU A 172 -12.09 22.57 -4.17
CA LEU A 172 -11.41 21.45 -3.52
C LEU A 172 -11.13 21.72 -2.04
N ILE A 173 -10.66 22.93 -1.70
CA ILE A 173 -10.44 23.33 -0.30
C ILE A 173 -11.73 23.18 0.51
N GLU A 174 -12.86 23.66 -0.02
CA GLU A 174 -14.15 23.58 0.66
C GLU A 174 -14.62 22.13 0.87
N GLU A 175 -14.47 21.29 -0.14
CA GLU A 175 -14.85 19.87 -0.07
C GLU A 175 -13.96 19.10 0.92
N ILE A 176 -12.66 19.40 0.99
CA ILE A 176 -11.75 18.87 2.03
C ILE A 176 -12.21 19.32 3.42
N ARG A 177 -12.46 20.62 3.59
CA ARG A 177 -12.86 21.25 4.84
C ARG A 177 -14.16 20.70 5.40
N THR A 178 -15.15 20.46 4.54
CA THR A 178 -16.51 20.12 4.96
C THR A 178 -16.81 18.63 4.96
N LYS A 179 -16.13 17.83 4.13
CA LYS A 179 -16.46 16.40 3.98
C LYS A 179 -15.34 15.45 4.38
N VAL A 180 -14.06 15.85 4.25
CA VAL A 180 -12.91 14.99 4.53
C VAL A 180 -12.38 15.19 5.95
N LEU A 181 -11.99 16.42 6.31
CA LEU A 181 -11.38 16.75 7.61
C LEU A 181 -12.27 16.44 8.83
N PRO A 182 -13.61 16.64 8.80
CA PRO A 182 -14.46 16.36 9.96
C PRO A 182 -14.45 14.88 10.38
N ARG A 183 -14.14 13.94 9.48
CA ARG A 183 -13.97 12.51 9.81
C ARG A 183 -12.80 12.24 10.73
N ARG A 184 -11.83 13.14 10.75
CA ARG A 184 -10.65 13.11 11.62
C ARG A 184 -10.79 14.03 12.83
N GLY A 185 -11.95 14.68 12.99
CA GLY A 185 -12.22 15.68 14.03
C GLY A 185 -11.54 17.03 13.77
N ILE A 186 -11.02 17.27 12.56
CA ILE A 186 -10.31 18.49 12.23
C ILE A 186 -11.30 19.52 11.68
N PHE A 187 -11.28 20.71 12.28
CA PHE A 187 -12.00 21.89 11.79
C PHE A 187 -10.96 22.97 11.47
N ALA A 188 -10.87 23.36 10.21
CA ALA A 188 -9.86 24.29 9.71
C ALA A 188 -10.50 25.37 8.84
N GLN A 189 -9.92 26.56 8.79
CA GLN A 189 -10.27 27.62 7.85
C GLN A 189 -9.63 27.37 6.48
N PRO A 190 -10.14 27.99 5.38
CA PRO A 190 -9.58 27.79 4.04
C PRO A 190 -8.10 28.17 3.96
N GLU A 191 -7.68 29.19 4.71
CA GLU A 191 -6.30 29.69 4.76
C GLU A 191 -5.35 28.75 5.51
N GLU A 192 -5.89 27.79 6.27
CA GLU A 192 -5.16 26.78 7.02
C GLU A 192 -4.94 25.50 6.21
N ILE A 193 -5.35 25.48 4.93
CA ILE A 193 -5.23 24.32 4.04
C ILE A 193 -4.33 24.67 2.84
N LEU A 194 -3.40 23.77 2.53
CA LEU A 194 -2.55 23.83 1.34
C LEU A 194 -2.67 22.54 0.54
N ILE A 195 -2.96 22.63 -0.75
CA ILE A 195 -2.93 21.45 -1.64
C ILE A 195 -1.48 21.16 -2.02
N THR A 196 -1.10 19.89 -2.05
CA THR A 196 0.27 19.45 -2.34
C THR A 196 0.27 18.37 -3.41
N ILE A 197 1.44 18.16 -4.03
CA ILE A 197 1.70 17.06 -4.96
C ILE A 197 1.96 15.78 -4.16
N GLY A 198 0.91 15.26 -3.53
CA GLY A 198 0.98 14.19 -2.54
C GLY A 198 1.69 14.60 -1.24
N SER A 199 1.69 13.72 -0.24
CA SER A 199 2.28 14.00 1.06
C SER A 199 3.79 14.25 1.00
N GLN A 200 4.51 13.65 0.05
CA GLN A 200 5.96 13.83 -0.09
C GLN A 200 6.35 15.28 -0.40
N GLN A 201 5.55 16.02 -1.20
CA GLN A 201 5.81 17.46 -1.38
C GLN A 201 5.53 18.22 -0.08
N GLY A 202 4.48 17.87 0.65
CA GLY A 202 4.21 18.45 1.97
C GLY A 202 5.36 18.27 2.95
N LEU A 203 5.91 17.04 3.03
CA LEU A 203 7.10 16.73 3.83
C LEU A 203 8.33 17.52 3.38
N TYR A 204 8.54 17.68 2.08
CA TYR A 204 9.64 18.50 1.57
C TYR A 204 9.48 19.97 1.98
N LEU A 205 8.30 20.56 1.80
CA LEU A 205 8.04 21.96 2.15
C LEU A 205 8.23 22.21 3.65
N LEU A 206 7.74 21.32 4.52
CA LEU A 206 7.97 21.48 5.95
C LEU A 206 9.45 21.29 6.33
N SER A 207 10.17 20.38 5.65
CA SER A 207 11.58 20.17 5.96
C SER A 207 12.42 21.42 5.65
N GLU A 208 12.12 22.10 4.54
CA GLU A 208 12.77 23.34 4.16
C GLU A 208 12.42 24.52 5.08
N LEU A 209 11.22 24.52 5.67
CA LEU A 209 10.76 25.60 6.56
C LEU A 209 11.17 25.42 8.01
N LEU A 210 11.26 24.17 8.49
CA LEU A 210 11.43 23.86 9.91
C LEU A 210 12.79 23.29 10.26
N LEU A 211 13.50 22.67 9.30
CA LEU A 211 14.72 21.92 9.59
C LEU A 211 15.97 22.63 9.05
N ASN A 212 16.97 22.69 9.92
CA ASN A 212 18.33 23.11 9.63
C ASN A 212 19.30 22.39 10.59
N GLU A 213 20.58 22.73 10.50
CA GLU A 213 21.66 22.18 11.34
C GLU A 213 21.49 22.46 12.86
N GLN A 214 20.64 23.42 13.25
CA GLN A 214 20.30 23.72 14.64
C GLN A 214 19.05 23.00 15.14
N THR A 215 18.35 22.25 14.27
CA THR A 215 17.10 21.57 14.60
C THR A 215 17.36 20.15 15.11
N LEU A 216 16.70 19.77 16.21
CA LEU A 216 16.59 18.40 16.67
C LEU A 216 15.17 17.86 16.40
N LEU A 217 15.07 16.93 15.47
CA LEU A 217 13.82 16.25 15.08
C LEU A 217 13.72 14.88 15.76
N ALA A 218 12.71 14.69 16.61
CA ALA A 218 12.36 13.37 17.10
C ALA A 218 11.57 12.58 16.06
N MET A 219 11.92 11.31 15.85
CA MET A 219 11.29 10.41 14.90
C MET A 219 11.06 9.02 15.50
N GLU A 220 9.98 8.37 15.08
CA GLU A 220 9.71 6.95 15.37
C GLU A 220 10.86 6.04 14.91
N GLU A 221 11.19 5.03 15.71
CA GLU A 221 12.16 3.97 15.40
C GLU A 221 11.54 2.58 15.65
N PRO A 222 11.38 1.73 14.62
CA PRO A 222 11.59 2.02 13.20
C PRO A 222 10.59 3.05 12.66
N GLY A 223 10.99 3.85 11.67
CA GLY A 223 10.18 4.96 11.14
C GLY A 223 10.26 5.16 9.63
N TYR A 224 9.54 6.17 9.13
CA TYR A 224 9.51 6.48 7.70
C TYR A 224 10.86 7.02 7.18
N SER A 225 11.56 6.17 6.43
CA SER A 225 12.87 6.50 5.83
C SER A 225 12.89 7.77 4.98
N GLY A 226 11.76 8.17 4.39
CA GLY A 226 11.68 9.36 3.54
C GLY A 226 11.85 10.65 4.35
N MET A 227 11.25 10.73 5.54
CA MET A 227 11.39 11.88 6.41
C MET A 227 12.82 11.98 6.99
N ARG A 228 13.43 10.85 7.35
CA ARG A 228 14.83 10.82 7.84
C ARG A 228 15.80 11.36 6.79
N LYS A 229 15.60 10.99 5.51
CA LYS A 229 16.39 11.54 4.39
C LYS A 229 16.17 13.03 4.16
N LEU A 230 14.97 13.55 4.42
CA LEU A 230 14.72 14.98 4.36
C LEU A 230 15.44 15.71 5.50
N ALA A 231 15.46 15.14 6.72
CA ALA A 231 16.25 15.69 7.82
C ALA A 231 17.76 15.67 7.50
N GLU A 232 18.29 14.54 6.99
CA GLU A 232 19.68 14.41 6.53
C GLU A 232 20.01 15.44 5.43
N HIS A 233 19.10 15.67 4.47
CA HIS A 233 19.28 16.68 3.41
C HIS A 233 19.35 18.12 3.95
N ARG A 234 18.77 18.37 5.13
CA ARG A 234 18.78 19.66 5.81
C ARG A 234 19.86 19.76 6.89
N ASP A 235 20.71 18.74 7.00
CA ASP A 235 21.72 18.58 8.06
C ASP A 235 21.13 18.63 9.48
N ALA A 236 19.83 18.34 9.64
CA ALA A 236 19.15 18.35 10.93
C ALA A 236 19.45 17.09 11.74
N ALA A 237 19.65 17.25 13.05
CA ALA A 237 19.85 16.13 13.95
C ALA A 237 18.55 15.36 14.14
N VAL A 238 18.65 14.03 14.25
CA VAL A 238 17.49 13.15 14.43
C VAL A 238 17.63 12.38 15.75
N ASP A 239 16.64 12.52 16.62
CA ASP A 239 16.47 11.72 17.82
C ASP A 239 15.51 10.55 17.53
N LEU A 240 15.97 9.31 17.71
CA LEU A 240 15.23 8.11 17.31
C LEU A 240 14.55 7.48 18.53
N VAL A 241 13.22 7.55 18.56
CA VAL A 241 12.37 7.17 19.70
C VAL A 241 11.66 5.86 19.40
N ASP A 242 11.81 4.89 20.29
CA ASP A 242 11.30 3.54 20.04
C ASP A 242 9.75 3.49 20.05
N VAL A 243 9.21 2.55 19.27
CA VAL A 243 7.76 2.31 19.13
C VAL A 243 7.39 0.98 19.79
N ASP A 244 6.41 1.01 20.69
CA ASP A 244 5.85 -0.18 21.33
C ASP A 244 4.45 -0.54 20.76
N ASN A 245 3.67 -1.36 21.48
CA ASN A 245 2.34 -1.77 21.06
C ASN A 245 1.25 -0.67 21.15
N LYS A 246 1.57 0.53 21.61
CA LYS A 246 0.66 1.69 21.60
C LYS A 246 1.24 2.91 20.88
N GLY A 247 2.27 2.73 20.06
CA GLY A 247 2.90 3.77 19.24
C GLY A 247 4.21 4.29 19.81
N ILE A 248 4.63 5.48 19.36
CA ILE A 248 5.85 6.16 19.86
C ILE A 248 5.82 6.32 21.38
N MET A 249 6.94 6.01 22.05
CA MET A 249 7.07 6.16 23.50
C MET A 249 7.32 7.63 23.86
N VAL A 250 6.24 8.37 24.12
CA VAL A 250 6.26 9.82 24.41
C VAL A 250 7.16 10.17 25.60
N GLU A 251 7.25 9.28 26.57
CA GLU A 251 8.11 9.36 27.75
C GLU A 251 9.62 9.36 27.42
N GLU A 252 10.02 8.74 26.31
CA GLU A 252 11.42 8.69 25.86
C GLU A 252 11.80 9.88 24.97
N ILE A 253 10.82 10.67 24.52
CA ILE A 253 11.08 11.88 23.73
C ILE A 253 11.83 12.89 24.59
N ASN A 254 12.99 13.35 24.12
CA ASN A 254 13.77 14.39 24.78
C ASN A 254 12.96 15.69 24.96
N ASN A 255 13.15 16.38 26.09
CA ASN A 255 12.47 17.64 26.40
C ASN A 255 13.03 18.85 25.64
N HIS A 256 14.16 18.68 24.93
CA HIS A 256 14.85 19.75 24.20
C HIS A 256 14.90 19.41 22.70
N ILE A 257 13.72 19.21 22.10
CA ILE A 257 13.54 18.97 20.67
C ILE A 257 12.75 20.13 20.06
N ASP A 258 12.84 20.30 18.74
CA ASP A 258 12.08 21.34 18.03
C ASP A 258 10.83 20.78 17.37
N ALA A 259 10.88 19.50 16.94
CA ALA A 259 9.75 18.84 16.28
C ALA A 259 9.71 17.33 16.54
N VAL A 260 8.51 16.75 16.49
CA VAL A 260 8.27 15.30 16.46
C VAL A 260 7.58 14.93 15.15
N TYR A 261 8.09 13.93 14.44
CA TYR A 261 7.39 13.29 13.32
C TYR A 261 6.77 11.96 13.76
N THR A 262 5.46 11.81 13.54
CA THR A 262 4.73 10.58 13.88
C THR A 262 3.70 10.19 12.82
N THR A 263 3.42 8.89 12.73
CA THR A 263 2.41 8.27 11.85
C THR A 263 1.31 7.60 12.70
N PRO A 264 0.44 8.38 13.36
CA PRO A 264 -0.26 7.91 14.55
C PRO A 264 -1.45 6.97 14.28
N SER A 265 -2.05 7.02 13.08
CA SER A 265 -3.18 6.15 12.76
C SER A 265 -2.74 4.72 12.44
N HIS A 266 -1.73 4.59 11.57
CA HIS A 266 -1.09 3.32 11.23
C HIS A 266 0.41 3.57 11.08
N GLN A 267 1.17 3.21 12.11
CA GLN A 267 2.59 3.52 12.20
C GLN A 267 3.37 2.90 11.05
N VAL A 268 4.27 3.66 10.42
CA VAL A 268 5.15 3.13 9.38
C VAL A 268 6.49 2.75 9.99
N PRO A 269 6.87 1.45 10.01
CA PRO A 269 6.29 0.34 9.24
C PRO A 269 5.38 -0.63 10.01
N THR A 270 5.24 -0.49 11.33
CA THR A 270 4.71 -1.54 12.20
C THR A 270 3.18 -1.73 12.15
N ALA A 271 2.47 -0.79 11.53
CA ALA A 271 1.01 -0.66 11.51
C ALA A 271 0.34 -0.52 12.90
N VAL A 272 1.13 -0.31 13.96
CA VAL A 272 0.60 -0.03 15.30
C VAL A 272 -0.13 1.30 15.29
N THR A 273 -1.24 1.39 16.02
CA THR A 273 -1.99 2.63 16.18
C THR A 273 -1.57 3.33 17.47
N LEU A 274 -1.25 4.62 17.40
CA LEU A 274 -0.96 5.46 18.56
C LEU A 274 -2.22 5.60 19.41
N SER A 275 -2.17 5.09 20.64
CA SER A 275 -3.31 5.10 21.56
C SER A 275 -3.77 6.52 21.90
N GLN A 276 -5.06 6.67 22.22
CA GLN A 276 -5.63 7.96 22.63
C GLN A 276 -4.85 8.60 23.78
N SER A 277 -4.47 7.81 24.80
CA SER A 277 -3.69 8.32 25.94
C SER A 277 -2.32 8.86 25.52
N ARG A 278 -1.63 8.23 24.55
CA ARG A 278 -0.34 8.74 24.05
C ARG A 278 -0.51 9.97 23.15
N ARG A 279 -1.61 10.10 22.41
CA ARG A 279 -1.94 11.33 21.67
C ARG A 279 -2.07 12.52 22.62
N GLU A 280 -2.79 12.33 23.72
CA GLU A 280 -2.96 13.35 24.77
C GLU A 280 -1.63 13.69 25.47
N GLN A 281 -0.81 12.69 25.79
CA GLN A 281 0.52 12.90 26.37
C GLN A 281 1.44 13.68 25.42
N LEU A 282 1.44 13.35 24.13
CA LEU A 282 2.30 14.00 23.14
C LEU A 282 1.96 15.49 23.00
N ILE A 283 0.67 15.83 22.94
CA ILE A 283 0.21 17.23 22.89
C ILE A 283 0.54 17.96 24.19
N ALA A 284 0.29 17.33 25.35
CA ALA A 284 0.61 17.94 26.64
C ALA A 284 2.11 18.27 26.73
N LYS A 285 2.97 17.32 26.34
CA LYS A 285 4.42 17.49 26.31
C LYS A 285 4.85 18.57 25.30
N ALA A 286 4.22 18.64 24.13
CA ALA A 286 4.48 19.68 23.13
C ALA A 286 4.13 21.09 23.64
N ASN A 287 3.03 21.21 24.39
CA ASN A 287 2.63 22.46 25.02
C ASN A 287 3.57 22.86 26.17
N GLU A 288 4.08 21.89 26.94
CA GLU A 288 4.99 22.13 28.06
C GLU A 288 6.40 22.54 27.60
N HIS A 289 6.92 21.87 26.56
CA HIS A 289 8.32 22.00 26.13
C HIS A 289 8.52 22.77 24.82
N ASP A 290 7.45 23.34 24.27
CA ASP A 290 7.48 24.20 23.08
C ASP A 290 8.06 23.56 21.82
N PHE A 291 7.49 22.43 21.38
CA PHE A 291 7.84 21.82 20.08
C PHE A 291 6.63 21.64 19.16
N ILE A 292 6.91 21.38 17.88
CA ILE A 292 5.91 21.15 16.81
C ILE A 292 5.66 19.65 16.63
N ILE A 293 4.42 19.26 16.32
CA ILE A 293 4.10 17.87 15.96
C ILE A 293 3.78 17.81 14.46
N ILE A 294 4.50 16.97 13.72
CA ILE A 294 4.23 16.63 12.33
C ILE A 294 3.47 15.30 12.32
N GLU A 295 2.17 15.37 12.04
CA GLU A 295 1.27 14.21 11.93
C GLU A 295 1.12 13.81 10.46
N ASP A 296 1.73 12.70 10.06
CA ASP A 296 1.57 12.12 8.71
C ASP A 296 0.51 11.02 8.72
N ASP A 297 -0.70 11.37 8.27
CA ASP A 297 -1.91 10.56 8.39
C ASP A 297 -2.46 10.14 7.02
N TYR A 298 -1.73 9.25 6.34
CA TYR A 298 -2.04 8.85 4.96
C TYR A 298 -2.95 7.61 4.83
N GLU A 299 -3.19 6.87 5.92
CA GLU A 299 -3.93 5.59 5.93
C GLU A 299 -5.07 5.55 6.95
N CYS A 300 -5.48 6.69 7.49
CA CYS A 300 -6.45 6.81 8.60
C CYS A 300 -7.77 6.04 8.43
N GLU A 301 -8.23 5.84 7.21
CA GLU A 301 -9.52 5.20 6.95
C GLU A 301 -9.48 3.67 7.07
N ALA A 302 -8.30 3.05 7.06
CA ALA A 302 -8.11 1.60 7.04
C ALA A 302 -8.23 0.92 8.43
N ASN A 303 -9.22 1.30 9.24
CA ASN A 303 -9.49 0.70 10.55
C ASN A 303 -10.56 -0.41 10.43
N PHE A 304 -10.23 -1.64 10.80
CA PHE A 304 -11.10 -2.81 10.56
C PHE A 304 -11.69 -3.43 11.83
N VAL A 305 -11.10 -3.15 13.00
CA VAL A 305 -11.47 -3.76 14.28
C VAL A 305 -12.23 -2.79 15.19
N SER A 306 -11.80 -1.53 15.24
CA SER A 306 -12.39 -0.48 16.07
C SER A 306 -12.62 0.80 15.28
N ASN A 307 -13.39 1.73 15.85
CA ASN A 307 -13.51 3.07 15.29
C ASN A 307 -12.14 3.77 15.29
N PRO A 308 -11.83 4.55 14.25
CA PRO A 308 -10.57 5.29 14.19
C PRO A 308 -10.49 6.33 15.30
N HIS A 309 -9.30 6.48 15.90
CA HIS A 309 -9.03 7.60 16.80
C HIS A 309 -9.04 8.93 16.04
N PRO A 310 -9.49 10.05 16.65
CA PRO A 310 -9.33 11.38 16.09
C PRO A 310 -7.86 11.71 15.79
N ALA A 311 -7.59 12.55 14.79
CA ALA A 311 -6.25 13.05 14.50
C ALA A 311 -5.68 13.83 15.69
N ILE A 312 -4.37 13.82 15.88
CA ILE A 312 -3.70 14.64 16.91
C ILE A 312 -4.04 16.12 16.69
N LYS A 313 -4.10 16.57 15.43
CA LYS A 313 -4.53 17.93 15.07
C LYS A 313 -5.90 18.32 15.62
N SER A 314 -6.81 17.37 15.82
CA SER A 314 -8.14 17.68 16.37
C SER A 314 -8.12 18.04 17.85
N LEU A 315 -7.07 17.65 18.56
CA LEU A 315 -6.84 17.90 19.98
C LEU A 315 -5.96 19.15 20.22
N ASP A 316 -5.41 19.72 19.15
CA ASP A 316 -4.49 20.86 19.20
C ASP A 316 -5.23 22.18 19.41
N SER A 317 -4.96 22.84 20.54
CA SER A 317 -5.51 24.15 20.90
C SER A 317 -4.49 25.30 20.75
N GLN A 318 -3.22 24.99 20.49
CA GLN A 318 -2.13 25.97 20.43
C GLN A 318 -1.52 26.13 19.04
N ASN A 319 -2.11 25.50 18.02
CA ASN A 319 -1.67 25.54 16.63
C ASN A 319 -0.25 24.99 16.42
N ARG A 320 0.10 23.93 17.15
CA ARG A 320 1.42 23.27 17.11
C ARG A 320 1.48 22.05 16.20
N VAL A 321 0.33 21.57 15.72
CA VAL A 321 0.29 20.35 14.91
C VAL A 321 0.18 20.71 13.42
N ILE A 322 1.07 20.14 12.61
CA ILE A 322 1.02 20.16 11.15
C ILE A 322 0.51 18.79 10.71
N TYR A 323 -0.71 18.76 10.19
CA TYR A 323 -1.35 17.55 9.68
C TYR A 323 -1.07 17.39 8.18
N LEU A 324 -0.65 16.21 7.77
CA LEU A 324 -0.44 15.82 6.39
C LEU A 324 -1.30 14.63 6.02
N SER A 325 -1.90 14.67 4.83
CA SER A 325 -2.59 13.51 4.28
C SER A 325 -2.57 13.52 2.75
N SER A 326 -3.09 12.46 2.14
CA SER A 326 -2.98 12.23 0.71
C SER A 326 -4.13 11.42 0.13
N PHE A 327 -4.73 11.93 -0.95
CA PHE A 327 -5.64 11.15 -1.78
C PHE A 327 -4.91 10.16 -2.70
N SER A 328 -3.59 10.26 -2.81
CA SER A 328 -2.82 9.52 -3.82
C SER A 328 -2.69 8.03 -3.49
N LYS A 329 -2.71 7.64 -2.21
CA LYS A 329 -2.72 6.22 -1.82
C LYS A 329 -4.12 5.60 -1.86
N VAL A 330 -5.12 6.45 -1.89
CA VAL A 330 -6.52 6.11 -1.70
C VAL A 330 -7.25 6.02 -3.03
N VAL A 331 -7.04 6.99 -3.91
CA VAL A 331 -7.71 7.05 -5.22
C VAL A 331 -6.81 6.48 -6.30
N ALA A 332 -5.64 7.10 -6.56
CA ALA A 332 -4.61 6.53 -7.43
C ALA A 332 -3.28 7.28 -7.27
N PRO A 333 -2.12 6.59 -7.26
CA PRO A 333 -0.81 7.23 -7.13
C PRO A 333 -0.49 8.21 -8.25
N GLY A 334 -1.07 8.02 -9.44
CA GLY A 334 -0.88 8.91 -10.59
C GLY A 334 -1.52 10.30 -10.44
N LEU A 335 -2.49 10.47 -9.54
CA LEU A 335 -3.17 11.75 -9.33
C LEU A 335 -2.30 12.77 -8.61
N ARG A 336 -1.45 12.28 -7.67
CA ARG A 336 -0.54 13.11 -6.87
C ARG A 336 -1.23 14.30 -6.23
N ILE A 337 -2.36 14.07 -5.56
CA ILE A 337 -3.05 15.08 -4.76
C ILE A 337 -2.87 14.72 -3.29
N GLY A 338 -2.30 15.64 -2.53
CA GLY A 338 -2.27 15.62 -1.08
C GLY A 338 -2.65 16.98 -0.52
N TYR A 339 -2.70 17.08 0.80
CA TYR A 339 -3.01 18.33 1.46
C TYR A 339 -2.34 18.40 2.83
N MET A 340 -2.11 19.62 3.27
CA MET A 340 -1.55 19.97 4.57
C MET A 340 -2.53 20.86 5.30
N VAL A 341 -2.69 20.65 6.61
CA VAL A 341 -3.46 21.50 7.51
C VAL A 341 -2.58 21.97 8.64
N ALA A 342 -2.39 23.28 8.76
CA ALA A 342 -1.53 23.92 9.76
C ALA A 342 -2.01 25.35 10.02
N SER A 343 -1.33 26.09 10.89
CA SER A 343 -1.63 27.51 11.11
C SER A 343 -1.59 28.29 9.79
N ALA A 344 -2.47 29.29 9.64
CA ALA A 344 -2.54 30.10 8.42
C ALA A 344 -1.19 30.79 8.09
N GLU A 345 -0.41 31.13 9.12
CA GLU A 345 0.95 31.65 8.98
C GLU A 345 1.88 30.64 8.31
N PHE A 346 1.91 29.40 8.80
CA PHE A 346 2.74 28.34 8.23
C PHE A 346 2.32 28.02 6.80
N ILE A 347 1.01 27.94 6.54
CA ILE A 347 0.47 27.65 5.21
C ILE A 347 0.81 28.75 4.20
N LYS A 348 0.83 30.02 4.63
CA LYS A 348 1.30 31.13 3.80
C LYS A 348 2.78 30.97 3.43
N ALA A 349 3.64 30.63 4.40
CA ALA A 349 5.06 30.38 4.15
C ALA A 349 5.28 29.18 3.21
N ALA A 350 4.57 28.07 3.45
CA ALA A 350 4.62 26.87 2.63
C ALA A 350 4.15 27.12 1.19
N ARG A 351 3.10 27.93 0.99
CA ARG A 351 2.63 28.33 -0.34
C ARG A 351 3.68 29.15 -1.10
N ASN A 352 4.34 30.09 -0.42
CA ASN A 352 5.41 30.90 -1.01
C ASN A 352 6.59 30.01 -1.43
N LEU A 353 7.02 29.10 -0.56
CA LEU A 353 8.10 28.16 -0.87
C LEU A 353 7.71 27.22 -2.03
N ARG A 354 6.48 26.68 -2.01
CA ARG A 354 5.96 25.82 -3.09
C ARG A 354 6.10 26.50 -4.43
N SER A 355 5.76 27.79 -4.54
CA SER A 355 5.78 28.57 -5.77
C SER A 355 7.14 28.63 -6.48
N LEU A 356 8.24 28.40 -5.75
CA LEU A 356 9.59 28.27 -6.31
C LEU A 356 9.81 26.96 -7.07
N SER A 357 9.11 25.89 -6.67
CA SER A 357 9.18 24.57 -7.31
C SER A 357 8.05 24.34 -8.31
N ILE A 358 6.84 24.74 -7.95
CA ILE A 358 5.63 24.70 -8.78
C ILE A 358 4.65 25.74 -8.25
N ARG A 359 4.01 26.51 -9.14
CA ARG A 359 3.04 27.55 -8.73
C ARG A 359 1.89 26.97 -7.90
N HIS A 360 1.20 25.97 -8.45
CA HIS A 360 0.16 25.19 -7.78
C HIS A 360 0.05 23.80 -8.44
N PRO A 361 -0.49 22.78 -7.74
CA PRO A 361 -0.84 21.51 -8.36
C PRO A 361 -1.82 21.69 -9.53
N PRO A 362 -1.86 20.78 -10.53
CA PRO A 362 -2.70 20.95 -11.71
C PRO A 362 -4.17 21.23 -11.37
N ALA A 363 -4.67 22.43 -11.72
CA ALA A 363 -5.96 22.92 -11.28
C ALA A 363 -7.14 22.09 -11.82
N ASN A 364 -7.03 21.57 -13.04
CA ASN A 364 -8.00 20.64 -13.62
C ASN A 364 -8.14 19.35 -12.79
N ASN A 365 -7.02 18.82 -12.26
CA ASN A 365 -7.04 17.64 -11.38
C ASN A 365 -7.62 17.99 -10.01
N GLN A 366 -7.30 19.17 -9.47
CA GLN A 366 -7.90 19.66 -8.23
C GLN A 366 -9.43 19.78 -8.36
N ARG A 367 -9.91 20.42 -9.44
CA ARG A 367 -11.34 20.58 -9.74
C ARG A 367 -12.05 19.24 -9.94
N THR A 368 -11.39 18.30 -10.63
CA THR A 368 -11.93 16.95 -10.82
C THR A 368 -12.09 16.23 -9.48
N MET A 369 -11.10 16.35 -8.58
CA MET A 369 -11.19 15.81 -7.23
C MET A 369 -12.29 16.50 -6.40
N ALA A 370 -12.44 17.82 -6.52
CA ALA A 370 -13.49 18.57 -5.84
C ALA A 370 -14.88 18.02 -6.21
N LEU A 371 -15.16 17.87 -7.51
CA LEU A 371 -16.40 17.26 -7.99
C LEU A 371 -16.57 15.80 -7.53
N PHE A 372 -15.49 15.04 -7.52
CA PHE A 372 -15.50 13.64 -7.08
C PHE A 372 -15.88 13.48 -5.61
N ILE A 373 -15.39 14.36 -4.74
CA ILE A 373 -15.81 14.46 -3.34
C ILE A 373 -17.24 15.00 -3.27
N SER A 374 -17.54 16.05 -4.05
CA SER A 374 -18.81 16.75 -3.99
C SER A 374 -20.01 15.86 -4.29
N LEU A 375 -19.88 15.03 -5.33
CA LEU A 375 -20.89 14.07 -5.79
C LEU A 375 -20.96 12.79 -4.94
N GLY A 376 -20.15 12.67 -3.86
CA GLY A 376 -20.18 11.53 -2.94
C GLY A 376 -19.50 10.26 -3.46
N TYR A 377 -18.77 10.33 -4.58
CA TYR A 377 -18.05 9.18 -5.11
C TYR A 377 -16.87 8.78 -4.22
N TYR A 378 -16.20 9.75 -3.60
CA TYR A 378 -15.14 9.50 -2.62
C TYR A 378 -15.60 8.52 -1.54
N ASP A 379 -16.73 8.78 -0.90
CA ASP A 379 -17.28 7.97 0.19
C ASP A 379 -17.62 6.54 -0.22
N THR A 380 -18.11 6.40 -1.44
CA THR A 380 -18.45 5.09 -2.01
C THR A 380 -17.19 4.27 -2.26
N VAL A 381 -16.15 4.91 -2.81
CA VAL A 381 -14.85 4.25 -3.01
C VAL A 381 -14.19 3.91 -1.69
N MET A 382 -14.27 4.79 -0.69
CA MET A 382 -13.67 4.55 0.63
C MET A 382 -14.28 3.33 1.30
N ARG A 383 -15.61 3.22 1.28
CA ARG A 383 -16.30 2.03 1.77
C ARG A 383 -15.85 0.76 1.03
N LYS A 384 -15.73 0.81 -0.29
CA LYS A 384 -15.27 -0.34 -1.10
C LYS A 384 -13.83 -0.73 -0.78
N ILE A 385 -12.92 0.24 -0.66
CA ILE A 385 -11.51 0.01 -0.32
C ILE A 385 -11.42 -0.60 1.08
N ASN A 386 -12.10 -0.01 2.07
CA ASN A 386 -12.07 -0.52 3.43
C ASN A 386 -12.62 -1.95 3.54
N GLN A 387 -13.73 -2.26 2.88
CA GLN A 387 -14.26 -3.63 2.81
C GLN A 387 -13.26 -4.60 2.16
N THR A 388 -12.63 -4.19 1.06
CA THR A 388 -11.67 -5.04 0.35
C THR A 388 -10.42 -5.28 1.18
N LEU A 389 -9.83 -4.24 1.76
CA LEU A 389 -8.66 -4.36 2.62
C LEU A 389 -8.96 -5.15 3.90
N GLN A 390 -10.16 -5.00 4.47
CA GLN A 390 -10.61 -5.81 5.60
C GLN A 390 -10.63 -7.29 5.25
N LEU A 391 -11.21 -7.67 4.10
CA LEU A 391 -11.22 -9.06 3.64
C LEU A 391 -9.80 -9.60 3.43
N ARG A 392 -8.92 -8.82 2.78
CA ARG A 392 -7.52 -9.22 2.56
C ARG A 392 -6.75 -9.38 3.87
N TRP A 393 -6.95 -8.46 4.81
CA TRP A 393 -6.32 -8.51 6.12
C TRP A 393 -6.80 -9.73 6.92
N GLN A 394 -8.10 -10.04 6.88
CA GLN A 394 -8.66 -11.24 7.53
C GLN A 394 -8.12 -12.53 6.90
N GLU A 395 -8.05 -12.59 5.57
CA GLU A 395 -7.50 -13.75 4.86
C GLU A 395 -6.00 -13.94 5.15
N LEU A 396 -5.23 -12.86 5.17
CA LEU A 396 -3.81 -12.91 5.56
C LEU A 396 -3.66 -13.41 7.00
N ARG A 397 -4.51 -12.92 7.90
CA ARG A 397 -4.52 -13.36 9.30
C ARG A 397 -4.81 -14.85 9.43
N GLU A 398 -5.84 -15.34 8.76
CA GLU A 398 -6.21 -16.76 8.77
C GLU A 398 -5.08 -17.61 8.19
N ALA A 399 -4.49 -17.20 7.06
CA ALA A 399 -3.40 -17.91 6.42
C ALA A 399 -2.15 -17.98 7.31
N LEU A 400 -1.76 -16.87 7.95
CA LEU A 400 -0.60 -16.83 8.85
C LEU A 400 -0.82 -17.70 10.10
N ASN A 401 -2.01 -17.65 10.70
CA ASN A 401 -2.39 -18.53 11.81
C ASN A 401 -2.35 -20.01 11.42
N HIS A 402 -2.72 -20.33 10.18
CA HIS A 402 -2.78 -21.71 9.70
C HIS A 402 -1.40 -22.28 9.34
N TYR A 403 -0.59 -21.53 8.57
CA TYR A 403 0.65 -22.05 7.98
C TYR A 403 1.93 -21.75 8.77
N LEU A 404 1.94 -20.69 9.58
CA LEU A 404 3.08 -20.26 10.39
C LEU A 404 2.71 -20.04 11.88
N PRO A 405 1.87 -20.90 12.51
CA PRO A 405 1.58 -20.73 13.93
C PRO A 405 2.87 -20.82 14.76
N THR A 406 2.98 -20.02 15.82
CA THR A 406 4.12 -19.94 16.77
C THR A 406 5.49 -19.57 16.21
N ALA A 407 5.74 -19.77 14.92
CA ALA A 407 6.98 -19.41 14.25
C ALA A 407 7.15 -17.89 14.09
N ILE A 408 6.04 -17.16 14.11
CA ILE A 408 6.01 -15.72 13.93
C ILE A 408 5.11 -15.04 14.97
N VAL A 409 5.39 -13.77 15.21
CA VAL A 409 4.56 -12.87 16.01
C VAL A 409 4.29 -11.61 15.20
N THR A 410 3.05 -11.17 15.11
CA THR A 410 2.68 -9.93 14.41
C THR A 410 2.49 -8.78 15.40
N SER A 411 2.57 -7.54 14.90
CA SER A 411 2.20 -6.37 15.69
C SER A 411 0.71 -6.38 16.05
N HIS A 412 0.36 -5.70 17.15
CA HIS A 412 -1.03 -5.44 17.50
C HIS A 412 -1.56 -4.30 16.61
N SER A 413 -2.09 -4.64 15.44
CA SER A 413 -2.71 -3.68 14.52
C SER A 413 -4.23 -3.84 14.51
N VAL A 414 -4.97 -2.73 14.58
CA VAL A 414 -6.44 -2.72 14.41
C VAL A 414 -6.88 -2.56 12.94
N GLY A 415 -5.91 -2.51 12.02
CA GLY A 415 -6.11 -2.37 10.59
C GLY A 415 -4.83 -1.93 9.86
N GLY A 416 -5.00 -1.30 8.70
CA GLY A 416 -3.91 -0.85 7.82
C GLY A 416 -3.72 -1.76 6.62
N SER A 417 -2.85 -1.34 5.68
CA SER A 417 -2.61 -2.07 4.44
C SER A 417 -1.45 -3.06 4.52
N ALA A 418 -0.90 -3.32 5.69
CA ALA A 418 0.22 -4.23 5.87
C ALA A 418 0.28 -4.84 7.27
N CYS A 419 0.90 -6.01 7.36
CA CYS A 419 1.18 -6.70 8.61
C CYS A 419 2.70 -6.72 8.86
N TRP A 420 3.09 -6.28 10.06
CA TRP A 420 4.47 -6.36 10.53
C TRP A 420 4.71 -7.69 11.24
N ILE A 421 5.73 -8.42 10.81
CA ILE A 421 5.98 -9.80 11.24
C ILE A 421 7.37 -9.90 11.84
N LYS A 422 7.42 -10.41 13.07
CA LYS A 422 8.63 -10.84 13.76
C LYS A 422 8.78 -12.34 13.60
N GLY A 423 9.80 -12.76 12.86
CA GLY A 423 10.23 -14.16 12.79
C GLY A 423 11.20 -14.54 13.90
N PRO A 424 11.73 -15.77 13.87
CA PRO A 424 12.69 -16.25 14.86
C PRO A 424 14.04 -15.54 14.70
N LYS A 425 14.82 -15.45 15.78
CA LYS A 425 16.03 -14.61 15.84
C LYS A 425 17.08 -14.90 14.76
N HIS A 426 17.15 -16.14 14.27
CA HIS A 426 18.09 -16.57 13.24
C HIS A 426 17.59 -16.30 11.81
N LEU A 427 16.35 -15.87 11.63
CA LEU A 427 15.82 -15.51 10.32
C LEU A 427 16.53 -14.25 9.79
N ASN A 428 17.08 -14.33 8.59
CA ASN A 428 17.51 -13.15 7.84
C ASN A 428 16.44 -12.79 6.79
N SER A 429 15.72 -11.69 7.02
CA SER A 429 14.58 -11.27 6.20
C SER A 429 14.98 -10.86 4.78
N GLN A 430 16.19 -10.34 4.58
CA GLN A 430 16.68 -9.97 3.24
C GLN A 430 16.92 -11.22 2.38
N GLN A 431 17.55 -12.25 2.95
CA GLN A 431 17.74 -13.54 2.30
C GLN A 431 16.39 -14.22 2.05
N PHE A 432 15.51 -14.20 3.04
CA PHE A 432 14.16 -14.76 2.93
C PHE A 432 13.36 -14.10 1.81
N ALA A 433 13.37 -12.76 1.72
CA ALA A 433 12.72 -12.00 0.66
C ALA A 433 13.29 -12.33 -0.74
N THR A 434 14.61 -12.48 -0.84
CA THR A 434 15.28 -12.86 -2.09
C THR A 434 14.85 -14.25 -2.56
N GLN A 435 14.68 -15.20 -1.64
CA GLN A 435 14.23 -16.55 -1.96
C GLN A 435 12.74 -16.61 -2.30
N ALA A 436 11.91 -15.87 -1.56
CA ALA A 436 10.50 -15.69 -1.85
C ALA A 436 10.27 -15.12 -3.26
N ALA A 437 11.07 -14.12 -3.66
CA ALA A 437 10.98 -13.51 -4.99
C ALA A 437 11.25 -14.52 -6.12
N LYS A 438 12.18 -15.48 -5.93
CA LYS A 438 12.44 -16.56 -6.91
C LYS A 438 11.25 -17.50 -7.10
N LYS A 439 10.30 -17.49 -6.16
CA LYS A 439 9.06 -18.27 -6.20
C LYS A 439 7.84 -17.41 -6.56
N GLY A 440 8.05 -16.17 -7.00
CA GLY A 440 6.99 -15.25 -7.39
C GLY A 440 6.32 -14.52 -6.23
N ILE A 441 6.91 -14.56 -5.02
CA ILE A 441 6.38 -13.89 -3.83
C ILE A 441 7.24 -12.67 -3.49
N LEU A 442 6.65 -11.48 -3.52
CA LEU A 442 7.34 -10.28 -3.06
C LEU A 442 6.95 -9.97 -1.63
N ILE A 443 7.93 -9.80 -0.75
CA ILE A 443 7.77 -9.39 0.64
C ILE A 443 8.73 -8.23 0.94
N GLU A 444 8.39 -7.39 1.92
CA GLU A 444 9.22 -6.23 2.27
C GLU A 444 10.23 -6.58 3.37
N SER A 445 11.52 -6.42 3.04
CA SER A 445 12.60 -6.31 4.03
C SER A 445 12.52 -4.95 4.72
N VAL A 446 12.77 -4.94 6.03
CA VAL A 446 12.42 -3.80 6.89
C VAL A 446 13.63 -2.98 7.36
N THR A 447 14.84 -3.41 7.01
CA THR A 447 16.11 -2.76 7.38
C THR A 447 16.14 -1.29 7.01
N ARG A 448 15.43 -0.88 5.96
CA ARG A 448 15.32 0.53 5.52
C ARG A 448 14.60 1.44 6.51
N TYR A 449 13.73 0.90 7.36
CA TYR A 449 12.94 1.70 8.29
C TYR A 449 13.73 2.05 9.56
N TYR A 450 14.72 1.23 9.93
CA TYR A 450 15.60 1.48 11.06
C TYR A 450 16.67 2.53 10.73
N GLY A 451 16.79 3.52 11.62
CA GLY A 451 17.83 4.54 11.61
C GLY A 451 19.03 4.14 12.46
N LYS A 452 18.81 3.35 13.53
CA LYS A 452 19.88 2.84 14.41
C LYS A 452 20.79 1.86 13.65
N GLU A 453 22.06 1.77 14.06
CA GLU A 453 23.04 0.86 13.45
C GLU A 453 22.68 -0.62 13.65
N ASN A 454 22.17 -0.97 14.83
CA ASN A 454 21.75 -2.33 15.15
C ASN A 454 20.35 -2.60 14.60
N LYS A 455 20.29 -3.15 13.39
CA LYS A 455 19.03 -3.37 12.65
C LYS A 455 18.54 -4.80 12.84
N PRO A 456 17.31 -5.01 13.34
CA PRO A 456 16.73 -6.34 13.42
C PRO A 456 16.61 -6.99 12.03
N GLU A 457 17.28 -8.13 11.84
CA GLU A 457 17.23 -8.87 10.58
C GLU A 457 16.05 -9.84 10.49
N HIS A 458 15.43 -10.18 11.61
CA HIS A 458 14.37 -11.19 11.68
C HIS A 458 12.95 -10.63 11.54
N HIS A 459 12.81 -9.37 11.10
CA HIS A 459 11.51 -8.76 10.84
C HIS A 459 11.28 -8.60 9.34
N PHE A 460 10.03 -8.75 8.91
CA PHE A 460 9.59 -8.53 7.54
C PHE A 460 8.15 -8.02 7.53
N ARG A 461 7.69 -7.53 6.38
CA ARG A 461 6.35 -6.96 6.24
C ARG A 461 5.63 -7.54 5.03
N LEU A 462 4.35 -7.84 5.22
CA LEU A 462 3.46 -8.33 4.16
C LEU A 462 2.37 -7.28 3.92
N GLY A 463 2.44 -6.62 2.77
CA GLY A 463 1.41 -5.69 2.32
C GLY A 463 0.21 -6.40 1.69
N VAL A 464 -0.99 -5.90 1.95
CA VAL A 464 -2.26 -6.38 1.38
C VAL A 464 -2.93 -5.34 0.48
N SER A 465 -2.22 -4.26 0.16
CA SER A 465 -2.77 -3.14 -0.61
C SER A 465 -3.18 -3.50 -2.04
N SER A 466 -2.40 -4.34 -2.73
CA SER A 466 -2.60 -4.65 -4.16
C SER A 466 -2.88 -6.12 -4.49
N ILE A 467 -2.62 -7.06 -3.56
CA ILE A 467 -2.82 -8.50 -3.79
C ILE A 467 -4.31 -8.89 -3.75
N GLU A 468 -4.76 -9.74 -4.67
CA GLU A 468 -6.13 -10.28 -4.67
C GLU A 468 -6.36 -11.25 -3.52
N VAL A 469 -7.57 -11.28 -2.95
CA VAL A 469 -7.89 -12.05 -1.73
C VAL A 469 -7.63 -13.55 -1.91
N ASP A 470 -8.03 -14.11 -3.05
CA ASP A 470 -7.89 -15.52 -3.42
C ASP A 470 -6.41 -15.97 -3.54
N LYS A 471 -5.51 -15.03 -3.83
CA LYS A 471 -4.07 -15.30 -3.95
C LYS A 471 -3.34 -15.28 -2.60
N ILE A 472 -3.91 -14.67 -1.57
CA ILE A 472 -3.26 -14.52 -0.26
C ILE A 472 -2.95 -15.88 0.36
N ARG A 473 -3.94 -16.77 0.44
CA ARG A 473 -3.77 -18.10 1.02
C ARG A 473 -2.62 -18.88 0.38
N SER A 474 -2.68 -19.02 -0.94
CA SER A 474 -1.70 -19.77 -1.73
C SER A 474 -0.30 -19.14 -1.63
N GLY A 475 -0.23 -17.81 -1.61
CA GLY A 475 1.02 -17.08 -1.43
C GLY A 475 1.65 -17.30 -0.06
N VAL A 476 0.84 -17.30 1.01
CA VAL A 476 1.30 -17.57 2.38
C VAL A 476 1.69 -19.03 2.57
N GLU A 477 0.96 -19.98 1.97
CA GLU A 477 1.31 -21.39 1.99
C GLU A 477 2.70 -21.61 1.38
N LEU A 478 2.95 -21.07 0.18
CA LEU A 478 4.25 -21.18 -0.48
C LEU A 478 5.36 -20.45 0.30
N LEU A 479 5.04 -19.29 0.90
CA LEU A 479 5.95 -18.58 1.79
C LEU A 479 6.34 -19.45 3.00
N ALA A 480 5.37 -20.15 3.59
CA ALA A 480 5.60 -21.06 4.71
C ALA A 480 6.46 -22.26 4.30
N GLN A 481 6.25 -22.82 3.11
CA GLN A 481 7.12 -23.89 2.59
C GLN A 481 8.58 -23.44 2.48
N ILE A 482 8.84 -22.21 2.02
CA ILE A 482 10.19 -21.63 1.96
C ILE A 482 10.75 -21.44 3.37
N PHE A 483 9.94 -20.90 4.28
CA PHE A 483 10.30 -20.71 5.68
C PHE A 483 10.75 -22.04 6.33
N TRP A 484 9.93 -23.08 6.24
CA TRP A 484 10.20 -24.40 6.83
C TRP A 484 11.32 -25.18 6.16
N LYS A 485 11.62 -24.92 4.88
CA LYS A 485 12.76 -25.52 4.17
C LYS A 485 14.10 -24.94 4.63
N ASN A 486 14.12 -23.66 4.98
CA ASN A 486 15.33 -22.99 5.47
C ASN A 486 15.57 -23.21 6.97
N HIS A 487 14.55 -23.63 7.70
CA HIS A 487 14.60 -23.92 9.14
C HIS A 487 15.01 -25.36 9.49
N ASP A 488 15.44 -26.17 8.52
CA ASP A 488 15.94 -27.53 8.78
C ASP A 488 17.23 -27.58 9.63
N THR A 489 17.80 -26.43 10.01
CA THR A 489 18.98 -26.37 10.90
C THR A 489 18.70 -26.08 12.38
N GLU A 490 17.58 -25.46 12.75
CA GLU A 490 17.23 -25.17 14.16
C GLU A 490 15.71 -24.97 14.33
N VAL A 491 14.91 -26.00 14.04
CA VAL A 491 13.54 -26.07 14.58
C VAL A 491 13.67 -26.01 16.11
N GLU A 492 12.82 -25.28 16.83
CA GLU A 492 12.71 -25.44 18.28
C GLU A 492 12.54 -26.94 18.56
N SER A 493 13.65 -27.57 18.96
CA SER A 493 13.65 -28.99 19.26
C SER A 493 12.65 -29.17 20.37
N LEU A 494 11.80 -30.21 20.28
CA LEU A 494 10.94 -30.53 21.39
C LEU A 494 11.73 -30.49 22.69
N PRO A 495 11.19 -29.87 23.75
CA PRO A 495 11.86 -29.87 25.03
C PRO A 495 12.28 -31.30 25.39
N GLN A 496 13.51 -31.49 25.86
CA GLN A 496 14.08 -32.83 26.08
C GLN A 496 13.22 -33.73 27.00
N GLN A 497 12.36 -33.12 27.82
CA GLN A 497 11.47 -33.80 28.75
C GLN A 497 10.02 -33.95 28.24
N ALA A 498 9.71 -33.49 27.03
CA ALA A 498 8.39 -33.66 26.43
C ALA A 498 8.17 -35.13 26.07
N GLN A 499 7.04 -35.68 26.52
CA GLN A 499 6.71 -37.08 26.32
C GLN A 499 5.57 -37.21 25.31
N PHE A 500 5.73 -38.13 24.36
CA PHE A 500 4.63 -38.60 23.52
C PHE A 500 3.71 -39.50 24.34
N LEU A 501 2.41 -39.34 24.14
CA LEU A 501 1.40 -40.18 24.78
C LEU A 501 1.11 -41.41 23.89
N SER A 502 0.86 -42.57 24.52
CA SER A 502 0.31 -43.73 23.81
C SER A 502 -1.11 -43.43 23.32
N HIS A 503 -1.63 -44.21 22.36
CA HIS A 503 -3.00 -44.03 21.83
C HIS A 503 -4.05 -43.89 22.94
N ASP A 504 -4.12 -44.83 23.87
CA ASP A 504 -5.10 -44.81 24.96
C ASP A 504 -4.87 -43.62 25.91
N GLY A 505 -3.60 -43.34 26.23
CA GLY A 505 -3.24 -42.19 27.07
C GLY A 505 -3.57 -40.85 26.40
N LEU A 506 -3.51 -40.78 25.07
CA LEU A 506 -3.86 -39.61 24.28
C LEU A 506 -5.38 -39.39 24.22
N ALA A 507 -6.16 -40.46 24.04
CA ALA A 507 -7.62 -40.41 24.06
C ALA A 507 -8.14 -39.87 25.41
N ASP A 508 -7.65 -40.45 26.51
CA ASP A 508 -8.00 -40.03 27.87
C ASP A 508 -7.49 -38.62 28.19
N PHE A 509 -6.34 -38.24 27.61
CA PHE A 509 -5.78 -36.91 27.83
C PHE A 509 -6.61 -35.81 27.17
N LEU A 510 -7.05 -36.03 25.93
CA LEU A 510 -7.81 -35.06 25.14
C LEU A 510 -9.27 -34.96 25.56
N ALA A 511 -9.85 -36.06 26.09
CA ALA A 511 -11.19 -36.06 26.61
C ALA A 511 -11.36 -35.04 27.76
N ASN A 512 -12.21 -34.03 27.54
CA ASN A 512 -12.47 -32.93 28.49
C ASN A 512 -11.26 -32.02 28.77
N CYS A 513 -10.36 -31.90 27.80
CA CYS A 513 -9.25 -30.97 27.85
C CYS A 513 -9.63 -29.61 27.27
N GLU A 514 -9.12 -28.54 27.87
CA GLU A 514 -9.27 -27.18 27.36
C GLU A 514 -7.88 -26.59 27.09
N PHE A 515 -7.59 -26.28 25.82
CA PHE A 515 -6.37 -25.62 25.39
C PHE A 515 -6.53 -24.11 25.43
N ILE A 516 -5.49 -23.42 25.85
CA ILE A 516 -5.42 -21.97 25.97
C ILE A 516 -4.09 -21.53 25.36
N GLY A 517 -4.15 -20.69 24.34
CA GLY A 517 -2.99 -20.21 23.63
C GLY A 517 -3.16 -18.77 23.14
N ARG A 518 -2.25 -18.34 22.28
CA ARG A 518 -2.34 -17.06 21.58
C ARG A 518 -2.17 -17.27 20.09
N THR A 519 -2.91 -16.52 19.30
CA THR A 519 -2.73 -16.47 17.84
C THR A 519 -1.45 -15.74 17.47
N VAL A 520 -1.06 -15.76 16.19
CA VAL A 520 0.13 -14.99 15.75
C VAL A 520 -0.06 -13.47 15.95
N PHE A 521 -1.31 -13.01 16.10
CA PHE A 521 -1.70 -11.63 16.42
C PHE A 521 -1.69 -11.33 17.92
N GLY A 522 -1.32 -12.29 18.77
CA GLY A 522 -1.26 -12.14 20.21
C GLY A 522 -2.60 -12.24 20.93
N GLU A 523 -3.71 -12.43 20.19
CA GLU A 523 -5.04 -12.60 20.76
C GLU A 523 -5.16 -13.97 21.44
N PRO A 524 -5.75 -14.05 22.64
CA PRO A 524 -5.96 -15.32 23.30
C PRO A 524 -7.02 -16.13 22.56
N TYR A 525 -6.82 -17.45 22.54
CA TYR A 525 -7.84 -18.39 22.14
C TYR A 525 -8.02 -19.47 23.20
N ARG A 526 -9.22 -20.06 23.24
CA ARG A 526 -9.50 -21.28 23.99
C ARG A 526 -10.17 -22.33 23.09
N ILE A 527 -9.75 -23.58 23.21
CA ILE A 527 -10.34 -24.72 22.49
C ILE A 527 -10.74 -25.76 23.53
N LYS A 528 -12.04 -26.03 23.61
CA LYS A 528 -12.58 -27.08 24.48
C LYS A 528 -12.80 -28.35 23.66
N LEU A 529 -12.21 -29.45 24.10
CA LEU A 529 -12.41 -30.78 23.56
C LEU A 529 -13.38 -31.58 24.45
N SER A 530 -14.40 -32.16 23.84
CA SER A 530 -15.35 -33.05 24.51
C SER A 530 -15.00 -34.51 24.23
N ALA A 531 -15.34 -35.41 25.15
CA ALA A 531 -15.08 -36.84 25.01
C ALA A 531 -15.81 -37.50 23.81
N ASP A 532 -16.92 -36.89 23.35
CA ASP A 532 -17.71 -37.36 22.20
C ASP A 532 -17.09 -37.04 20.83
N GLY A 533 -15.88 -36.46 20.79
CA GLY A 533 -15.20 -36.03 19.57
C GLY A 533 -15.58 -34.62 19.12
N SER A 534 -16.51 -33.92 19.79
CA SER A 534 -16.80 -32.52 19.48
C SER A 534 -15.73 -31.57 20.01
N MET A 535 -15.49 -30.46 19.31
CA MET A 535 -14.67 -29.35 19.79
C MET A 535 -15.35 -28.00 19.57
N ARG A 536 -15.10 -27.07 20.48
CA ARG A 536 -15.56 -25.68 20.38
C ARG A 536 -14.41 -24.72 20.66
N GLY A 537 -14.25 -23.71 19.82
CA GLY A 537 -13.21 -22.70 19.90
C GLY A 537 -13.78 -21.31 20.21
N TRP A 538 -12.99 -20.49 20.90
CA TRP A 538 -13.24 -19.06 21.10
C TRP A 538 -11.94 -18.28 20.89
N GLU A 539 -12.00 -17.16 20.18
CA GLU A 539 -10.88 -16.27 19.89
C GLU A 539 -11.23 -14.81 20.29
N GLY A 540 -10.33 -14.13 21.00
CA GLY A 540 -10.42 -12.69 21.31
C GLY A 540 -10.85 -12.34 22.75
N HIS A 541 -10.93 -11.03 23.02
CA HIS A 541 -11.25 -10.46 24.35
C HIS A 541 -12.66 -9.83 24.47
N HIS A 542 -13.23 -9.30 23.37
CA HIS A 542 -14.58 -8.71 23.31
C HIS A 542 -15.22 -9.05 21.95
N ASN A 543 -16.43 -9.62 21.97
CA ASN A 543 -17.09 -10.31 20.84
C ASN A 543 -16.33 -11.55 20.34
N GLU A 544 -16.17 -12.53 21.24
CA GLU A 544 -15.48 -13.81 20.96
C GLU A 544 -16.00 -14.44 19.67
N LYS A 545 -15.16 -14.49 18.63
CA LYS A 545 -15.42 -15.34 17.47
C LYS A 545 -15.45 -16.77 17.96
N THR A 546 -16.46 -17.51 17.56
CA THR A 546 -16.59 -18.92 17.93
C THR A 546 -16.65 -19.78 16.69
N ASP A 547 -16.07 -20.96 16.79
CA ASP A 547 -16.23 -22.00 15.79
C ASP A 547 -16.40 -23.36 16.46
N GLU A 548 -16.98 -24.28 15.71
CA GLU A 548 -17.24 -25.65 16.14
C GLU A 548 -16.56 -26.61 15.18
N GLY A 549 -16.22 -27.78 15.68
CA GLY A 549 -15.59 -28.80 14.86
C GLY A 549 -15.62 -30.17 15.51
N GLN A 550 -14.87 -31.08 14.89
CA GLN A 550 -14.74 -32.47 15.30
C GLN A 550 -13.26 -32.83 15.43
N TRP A 551 -12.95 -33.72 16.35
CA TRP A 551 -11.62 -34.30 16.51
C TRP A 551 -11.71 -35.81 16.66
N TRP A 552 -10.66 -36.49 16.21
CA TRP A 552 -10.55 -37.94 16.30
C TRP A 552 -9.08 -38.38 16.36
N LEU A 553 -8.86 -39.68 16.58
CA LEU A 553 -7.53 -40.28 16.58
C LEU A 553 -7.44 -41.31 15.45
N GLU A 554 -6.33 -41.29 14.72
CA GLU A 554 -5.91 -42.39 13.85
C GLU A 554 -4.50 -42.81 14.27
N GLY A 555 -4.39 -43.97 14.93
CA GLY A 555 -3.14 -44.36 15.61
C GLY A 555 -2.75 -43.34 16.68
N ASN A 556 -1.48 -42.91 16.72
CA ASN A 556 -0.99 -41.93 17.69
C ASN A 556 -1.13 -40.47 17.21
N THR A 557 -1.87 -40.25 16.13
CA THR A 557 -2.04 -38.92 15.53
C THR A 557 -3.43 -38.39 15.85
N TRP A 558 -3.46 -37.17 16.39
CA TRP A 558 -4.67 -36.41 16.66
C TRP A 558 -5.08 -35.61 15.44
N TYR A 559 -6.30 -35.87 14.96
CA TYR A 559 -6.90 -35.14 13.86
C TYR A 559 -7.96 -34.20 14.37
N ARG A 560 -8.06 -33.02 13.76
CA ARG A 560 -9.15 -32.08 13.96
C ARG A 560 -9.63 -31.50 12.65
N GLN A 561 -10.91 -31.14 12.62
CA GLN A 561 -11.52 -30.40 11.53
C GLN A 561 -12.52 -29.38 12.10
N TRP A 562 -12.26 -28.11 11.85
CA TRP A 562 -13.17 -27.01 12.17
C TRP A 562 -14.24 -26.87 11.09
N LYS A 563 -15.30 -26.11 11.37
CA LYS A 563 -16.30 -25.76 10.36
C LYS A 563 -15.83 -24.62 9.47
N ASN A 564 -15.16 -23.62 10.05
CA ASN A 564 -14.72 -22.43 9.32
C ASN A 564 -13.23 -22.11 9.54
N TRP A 565 -12.72 -22.26 10.77
CA TRP A 565 -11.33 -22.00 11.09
C TRP A 565 -10.40 -22.97 10.38
N SER A 566 -9.15 -22.56 10.14
CA SER A 566 -8.18 -23.33 9.38
C SER A 566 -8.74 -23.85 8.05
N TYR A 567 -9.59 -23.04 7.40
CA TYR A 567 -10.27 -23.35 6.14
C TYR A 567 -11.14 -24.61 6.15
N GLY A 568 -11.55 -25.07 7.34
CA GLY A 568 -12.29 -26.33 7.50
C GLY A 568 -11.49 -27.57 7.09
N GLU A 569 -10.17 -27.47 7.03
CA GLU A 569 -9.31 -28.56 6.63
C GLU A 569 -9.11 -29.58 7.75
N VAL A 570 -8.87 -30.81 7.33
CA VAL A 570 -8.50 -31.91 8.23
C VAL A 570 -7.01 -31.79 8.53
N LEU A 571 -6.68 -31.54 9.79
CA LEU A 571 -5.31 -31.37 10.24
C LEU A 571 -4.94 -32.46 11.24
N GLY A 572 -3.88 -33.23 10.91
CA GLY A 572 -3.29 -34.23 11.79
C GLY A 572 -2.03 -33.72 12.51
N PHE A 573 -1.91 -34.05 13.79
CA PHE A 573 -0.78 -33.68 14.65
C PHE A 573 -0.36 -34.84 15.55
N ASN A 574 0.95 -35.03 15.70
CA ASN A 574 1.49 -35.83 16.79
C ASN A 574 1.58 -34.92 18.03
N ILE A 575 1.20 -35.45 19.19
CA ILE A 575 1.12 -34.66 20.42
C ILE A 575 2.21 -35.09 21.40
N ALA A 576 2.92 -34.10 21.93
CA ALA A 576 3.79 -34.27 23.08
C ALA A 576 3.39 -33.32 24.21
N VAL A 577 3.66 -33.71 25.45
CA VAL A 577 3.26 -32.97 26.64
C VAL A 577 4.45 -32.77 27.58
N GLN A 578 4.57 -31.58 28.16
CA GLN A 578 5.49 -31.28 29.26
C GLN A 578 4.80 -30.40 30.30
N GLY A 579 4.66 -30.88 31.53
CA GLY A 579 3.97 -30.14 32.59
C GLY A 579 2.52 -29.77 32.21
N LYS A 580 2.25 -28.47 32.06
CA LYS A 580 0.93 -27.94 31.63
C LYS A 580 0.90 -27.44 30.18
N GLN A 581 1.93 -27.76 29.40
CA GLN A 581 2.06 -27.35 28.00
C GLN A 581 1.91 -28.54 27.07
N ILE A 582 1.22 -28.32 25.96
CA ILE A 582 1.03 -29.27 24.86
C ILE A 582 1.76 -28.74 23.63
N PHE A 583 2.39 -29.65 22.90
CA PHE A 583 3.13 -29.37 21.67
C PHE A 583 2.53 -30.18 20.52
N TRP A 584 2.25 -29.52 19.41
CA TRP A 584 1.72 -30.13 18.20
C TRP A 584 2.83 -30.26 17.16
N LEU A 585 3.01 -31.45 16.63
CA LEU A 585 3.98 -31.72 15.57
C LEU A 585 3.28 -32.14 14.28
N ARG A 586 3.78 -31.65 13.15
CA ARG A 586 3.43 -32.15 11.81
C ARG A 586 4.71 -32.62 11.11
N ASN A 587 4.72 -33.84 10.60
CA ASN A 587 5.91 -34.45 9.98
C ASN A 587 7.16 -34.37 10.89
N ASN A 588 6.99 -34.62 12.20
CA ASN A 588 8.01 -34.52 13.25
C ASN A 588 8.63 -33.12 13.46
N LYS A 589 8.06 -32.07 12.86
CA LYS A 589 8.43 -30.68 13.14
C LYS A 589 7.42 -30.07 14.10
N LEU A 590 7.91 -29.36 15.12
CA LEU A 590 7.07 -28.57 16.00
C LEU A 590 6.40 -27.47 15.18
N VAL A 591 5.07 -27.42 15.22
CA VAL A 591 4.29 -26.41 14.47
C VAL A 591 3.56 -25.45 15.39
N ASP A 592 3.12 -25.88 16.57
CA ASP A 592 2.36 -25.01 17.47
C ASP A 592 2.43 -25.56 18.91
N SER A 593 2.12 -24.72 19.90
CA SER A 593 2.03 -25.12 21.31
C SER A 593 0.99 -24.31 22.07
N ALA A 594 0.41 -24.91 23.11
CA ALA A 594 -0.59 -24.26 23.95
C ALA A 594 -0.43 -24.69 25.42
N PHE A 595 -1.05 -23.96 26.33
CA PHE A 595 -1.30 -24.46 27.68
C PHE A 595 -2.58 -25.26 27.71
N PHE A 596 -2.69 -26.23 28.61
CA PHE A 596 -3.92 -26.99 28.79
C PHE A 596 -4.39 -26.99 30.23
N THR A 597 -5.72 -27.10 30.39
CA THR A 597 -6.37 -27.36 31.68
C THR A 597 -7.27 -28.58 31.55
N LYS A 598 -7.30 -29.41 32.60
CA LYS A 598 -8.23 -30.55 32.69
C LYS A 598 -9.34 -30.18 33.66
N LYS A 599 -10.60 -30.24 33.23
CA LYS A 599 -11.74 -30.11 34.12
C LYS A 599 -12.12 -31.49 34.66
N THR A 600 -12.27 -31.60 35.98
CA THR A 600 -12.75 -32.82 36.64
C THR A 600 -14.16 -33.15 36.13
N PRO A 601 -14.49 -34.41 35.78
CA PRO A 601 -15.81 -34.75 35.27
C PRO A 601 -16.91 -34.41 36.29
N LEU A 602 -17.96 -33.72 35.87
CA LEU A 602 -19.21 -33.61 36.62
C LEU A 602 -20.00 -34.91 36.40
N ALA A 603 -19.76 -35.92 37.25
CA ALA A 603 -20.46 -37.23 37.31
C ALA A 603 -20.30 -38.13 36.06
N PRO A 604 -20.44 -39.47 36.19
CA PRO A 604 -20.09 -40.39 35.12
C PRO A 604 -21.21 -40.45 34.06
N SER A 605 -20.97 -39.90 32.88
CA SER A 605 -21.60 -40.35 31.64
C SER A 605 -20.70 -41.41 31.00
N ASN A 606 -21.29 -42.53 30.58
CA ASN A 606 -20.61 -43.67 29.95
C ASN A 606 -19.53 -43.24 28.93
N PRO A 607 -18.35 -43.89 28.90
CA PRO A 607 -17.29 -43.50 27.98
C PRO A 607 -17.65 -43.95 26.57
N VAL A 608 -17.94 -43.02 25.68
CA VAL A 608 -17.67 -43.25 24.26
C VAL A 608 -16.27 -42.73 24.02
N LEU A 609 -15.29 -43.62 24.21
CA LEU A 609 -13.89 -43.40 23.86
C LEU A 609 -13.79 -43.28 22.34
N GLY A 610 -13.43 -42.09 21.86
CA GLY A 610 -12.88 -41.81 20.53
C GLY A 610 -13.75 -42.26 19.34
N LEU A 611 -14.18 -41.31 18.53
CA LEU A 611 -14.63 -41.64 17.17
C LEU A 611 -13.43 -42.16 16.37
N THR A 612 -13.13 -43.46 16.39
CA THR A 612 -12.39 -44.08 15.29
C THR A 612 -13.24 -43.89 14.04
N LYS A 613 -12.72 -43.19 13.03
CA LYS A 613 -13.41 -42.98 11.76
C LYS A 613 -13.74 -44.35 11.16
N LYS A 614 -15.00 -44.80 11.32
CA LYS A 614 -15.51 -45.92 10.54
C LYS A 614 -15.52 -45.45 9.08
N GLN A 615 -14.88 -46.28 8.24
CA GLN A 615 -14.76 -46.25 6.77
C GLN A 615 -15.63 -45.23 6.03
#